data_AF-A0A931D5J4-F1
#
_entry.id   AF-A0A931D5J4-F1
#
_cell.length_a   1.000
_cell.length_b   1.000
_cell.length_c   1.000
_cell.angle_alpha   90.00
_cell.angle_beta   90.00
_cell.angle_gamma   90.00
#
_symmetry.space_group_name_H-M   'P 1'
#
loop_
_entity.id
_entity.type
_entity.pdbx_description
1 polymer ?
#
loop_
_entity_poly.entity_id
_entity_poly.type
_entity_poly.pdbx_seq_one_letter_code
_entity_poly.pdbx_strand_id
1 'polypeptide(L)'
;MKYRLPVQAGLMFASLLLVCIVRAEELFDADGYRSNQYRSPTPARLEGVQIVDTPALQKLLAERPDTRLIDVYRRPWVQGRFIEDAPHANLPGSLWLANAGDGNLAPQWHRYFTYYLHQQSRGDMRQPFVFYCRSDCWLSWNAARRAHAMGYRQLYWYRDGVDAWEQAGLPLVPAQPAELPAAFLTPTATP
;
A
#
# COMPACT_ATOMS: atom_id res chain seq x y z
N MET A 1 76.17 32.95 23.66
CA MET A 1 75.54 31.80 22.96
C MET A 1 74.06 31.79 23.32
N LYS A 2 73.15 32.10 22.37
CA LYS A 2 72.23 31.16 21.69
C LYS A 2 71.28 30.44 22.69
N TYR A 3 69.95 30.46 22.65
CA TYR A 3 68.89 30.98 21.77
C TYR A 3 67.53 30.68 22.46
N ARG A 4 66.51 31.53 22.20
CA ARG A 4 65.05 31.25 22.02
C ARG A 4 64.09 30.97 23.20
N LEU A 5 63.09 31.86 23.31
CA LEU A 5 61.72 31.59 23.79
C LEU A 5 60.98 30.60 22.85
N PRO A 6 59.92 29.94 23.34
CA PRO A 6 58.60 30.32 22.81
C PRO A 6 57.45 30.35 23.84
N VAL A 7 56.54 31.28 23.55
CA VAL A 7 55.16 31.39 24.03
C VAL A 7 54.40 30.09 23.79
N GLN A 8 53.69 29.57 24.80
CA GLN A 8 52.62 28.59 24.59
C GLN A 8 51.30 29.12 25.15
N ALA A 9 50.44 29.51 24.21
CA ALA A 9 49.02 29.75 24.41
C ALA A 9 48.32 28.40 24.63
N GLY A 10 47.71 28.22 25.80
CA GLY A 10 46.83 27.07 26.07
C GLY A 10 45.46 27.34 25.49
N LEU A 11 45.20 26.82 24.30
CA LEU A 11 43.88 26.83 23.65
C LEU A 11 42.82 26.12 24.50
N MET A 12 41.66 26.77 24.66
CA MET A 12 40.41 26.15 25.09
C MET A 12 40.04 25.01 24.12
N PHE A 13 40.00 23.77 24.61
CA PHE A 13 39.39 22.66 23.88
C PHE A 13 37.89 22.63 24.20
N ALA A 14 37.11 23.39 23.43
CA ALA A 14 35.66 23.22 23.36
C ALA A 14 35.36 22.01 22.45
N SER A 15 35.23 20.83 23.05
CA SER A 15 34.87 19.60 22.34
C SER A 15 33.41 19.67 21.90
N LEU A 16 33.18 19.89 20.60
CA LEU A 16 31.88 19.77 19.94
C LEU A 16 31.31 18.36 20.14
N LEU A 17 30.19 18.25 20.84
CA LEU A 17 29.33 17.07 20.79
C LEU A 17 28.64 17.04 19.43
N LEU A 18 29.18 16.25 18.50
CA LEU A 18 28.51 15.93 17.24
C LEU A 18 27.33 14.99 17.56
N VAL A 19 26.14 15.57 17.75
CA VAL A 19 24.91 14.80 17.89
C VAL A 19 24.57 14.20 16.53
N CYS A 20 24.89 12.93 16.31
CA CYS A 20 24.36 12.15 15.21
C CYS A 20 22.85 11.96 15.43
N ILE A 21 22.02 12.83 14.83
CA ILE A 21 20.58 12.60 14.79
C ILE A 21 20.34 11.48 13.77
N VAL A 22 20.28 10.24 14.25
CA VAL A 22 19.65 9.15 13.50
C VAL A 22 18.16 9.47 13.45
N ARG A 23 17.65 9.93 12.31
CA ARG A 23 16.20 10.06 12.11
C ARG A 23 15.65 8.63 12.11
N ALA A 24 14.89 8.27 13.14
CA ALA A 24 14.08 7.06 13.08
C ALA A 24 13.16 7.20 11.87
N GLU A 25 13.26 6.30 10.89
CA GLU A 25 12.30 6.28 9.79
C GLU A 25 10.92 5.96 10.38
N GLU A 26 10.00 6.92 10.32
CA GLU A 26 8.63 6.71 10.77
C GLU A 26 7.97 5.64 9.88
N LEU A 27 7.58 4.51 10.50
CA LEU A 27 6.96 3.39 9.79
C LEU A 27 5.54 3.69 9.34
N PHE A 28 4.88 4.65 10.01
CA PHE A 28 3.52 5.07 9.75
C PHE A 28 3.48 6.58 9.53
N ASP A 29 2.56 7.05 8.69
CA ASP A 29 2.26 8.48 8.58
C ASP A 29 1.40 8.98 9.75
N ALA A 30 1.13 10.29 9.77
CA ALA A 30 0.32 10.94 10.80
C ALA A 30 -1.11 10.38 10.88
N ASP A 31 -1.63 9.84 9.78
CA ASP A 31 -2.94 9.21 9.70
C ASP A 31 -2.87 7.71 10.05
N GLY A 32 -1.70 7.16 10.40
CA GLY A 32 -1.51 5.77 10.80
C GLY A 32 -1.44 4.76 9.66
N TYR A 33 -1.26 5.19 8.39
CA TYR A 33 -0.99 4.27 7.29
C TYR A 33 0.49 3.90 7.25
N ARG A 34 0.81 2.66 6.88
CA ARG A 34 2.21 2.25 6.70
C ARG A 34 2.81 3.07 5.56
N SER A 35 3.92 3.78 5.81
CA SER A 35 4.53 4.70 4.85
C SER A 35 5.83 4.16 4.22
N ASN A 36 6.45 3.13 4.82
CA ASN A 36 7.67 2.50 4.33
C ASN A 36 7.68 0.97 4.62
N GLN A 37 8.77 0.28 4.22
CA GLN A 37 9.00 -1.14 4.55
C GLN A 37 7.75 -2.02 4.34
N TYR A 38 7.13 -1.88 3.17
CA TYR A 38 5.83 -2.48 2.86
C TYR A 38 5.82 -4.02 2.84
N ARG A 39 7.00 -4.66 2.68
CA ARG A 39 7.17 -6.12 2.74
C ARG A 39 7.74 -6.51 4.10
N SER A 40 6.87 -6.63 5.10
CA SER A 40 7.23 -6.93 6.49
C SER A 40 6.03 -7.52 7.25
N PRO A 41 6.22 -8.19 8.40
CA PRO A 41 5.12 -8.79 9.15
C PRO A 41 3.99 -7.81 9.41
N THR A 42 2.78 -8.18 8.98
CA THR A 42 1.58 -7.36 9.12
C THR A 42 0.80 -7.72 10.40
N PRO A 43 -0.13 -6.86 10.87
CA PRO A 43 -0.91 -7.13 12.08
C PRO A 43 -1.88 -8.30 11.90
N ALA A 44 -2.17 -9.02 12.99
CA ALA A 44 -3.16 -10.12 13.00
C ALA A 44 -4.63 -9.63 13.02
N ARG A 45 -4.87 -8.32 13.00
CA ARG A 45 -6.20 -7.70 13.00
C ARG A 45 -6.17 -6.36 12.29
N LEU A 46 -7.30 -5.98 11.72
CA LEU A 46 -7.55 -4.64 11.16
C LEU A 46 -8.98 -4.23 11.55
N GLU A 47 -9.13 -3.05 12.15
CA GLU A 47 -10.44 -2.55 12.56
C GLU A 47 -11.38 -2.39 11.36
N GLY A 48 -12.62 -2.85 11.51
CA GLY A 48 -13.64 -2.75 10.47
C GLY A 48 -13.42 -3.65 9.24
N VAL A 49 -12.42 -4.54 9.27
CA VAL A 49 -12.07 -5.42 8.15
C VAL A 49 -11.88 -6.85 8.66
N GLN A 50 -12.54 -7.80 8.02
CA GLN A 50 -12.40 -9.23 8.33
C GLN A 50 -11.19 -9.82 7.60
N ILE A 51 -10.31 -10.51 8.31
CA ILE A 51 -9.25 -11.30 7.67
C ILE A 51 -9.85 -12.61 7.17
N VAL A 52 -9.50 -13.01 5.94
CA VAL A 52 -9.88 -14.30 5.35
C VAL A 52 -8.62 -15.05 4.92
N ASP A 53 -8.62 -16.36 5.12
CA ASP A 53 -7.63 -17.28 4.54
C ASP A 53 -8.17 -17.85 3.21
N THR A 54 -7.38 -18.72 2.56
CA THR A 54 -7.75 -19.25 1.24
C THR A 54 -9.09 -20.02 1.25
N PRO A 55 -9.34 -20.97 2.19
CA PRO A 55 -10.63 -21.65 2.25
C PRO A 55 -11.81 -20.70 2.53
N ALA A 56 -11.65 -19.74 3.45
CA ALA A 56 -12.69 -18.76 3.74
C ALA A 56 -12.96 -17.84 2.55
N LEU A 57 -11.93 -17.45 1.79
CA LEU A 57 -12.09 -16.67 0.58
C LEU A 57 -12.85 -17.44 -0.50
N GLN A 58 -12.50 -18.71 -0.75
CA GLN A 58 -13.23 -19.54 -1.71
C GLN A 58 -14.71 -19.69 -1.31
N LYS A 59 -14.99 -19.92 -0.02
CA LYS A 59 -16.35 -19.97 0.51
C LYS A 59 -17.09 -18.64 0.30
N LEU A 60 -16.46 -17.52 0.64
CA LEU A 60 -17.03 -16.19 0.44
C LEU A 60 -17.38 -15.96 -1.04
N LEU A 61 -16.48 -16.29 -1.97
CA LEU A 61 -16.72 -16.11 -3.40
C LEU A 61 -17.85 -17.00 -3.92
N ALA A 62 -18.03 -18.20 -3.36
CA ALA A 62 -19.13 -19.09 -3.70
C ALA A 62 -20.49 -18.59 -3.15
N GLU A 63 -20.52 -18.06 -1.92
CA GLU A 63 -21.74 -17.56 -1.27
C GLU A 63 -22.12 -16.15 -1.73
N ARG A 64 -21.13 -15.34 -2.11
CA ARG A 64 -21.26 -13.93 -2.49
C ARG A 64 -20.52 -13.67 -3.81
N PRO A 65 -21.06 -14.13 -4.95
CA PRO A 65 -20.45 -13.93 -6.26
C PRO A 65 -20.40 -12.45 -6.69
N ASP A 66 -21.08 -11.56 -5.96
CA ASP A 66 -20.99 -10.11 -6.10
C ASP A 66 -19.69 -9.52 -5.51
N THR A 67 -18.93 -10.29 -4.72
CA THR A 67 -17.68 -9.87 -4.07
C THR A 67 -16.63 -9.42 -5.09
N ARG A 68 -16.04 -8.26 -4.83
CA ARG A 68 -15.02 -7.66 -5.71
C ARG A 68 -13.64 -7.87 -5.11
N LEU A 69 -12.79 -8.55 -5.86
CA LEU A 69 -11.38 -8.77 -5.51
C LEU A 69 -10.56 -7.57 -6.01
N ILE A 70 -9.83 -6.92 -5.11
CA ILE A 70 -8.99 -5.75 -5.39
C ILE A 70 -7.53 -6.08 -5.12
N ASP A 71 -6.75 -6.20 -6.18
CA ASP A 71 -5.30 -6.26 -6.07
C ASP A 71 -4.76 -4.83 -5.96
N VAL A 72 -3.79 -4.59 -5.08
CA VAL A 72 -3.10 -3.30 -4.93
C VAL A 72 -1.58 -3.40 -5.02
N TYR A 73 -1.05 -4.49 -5.59
CA TYR A 73 0.37 -4.65 -5.84
C TYR A 73 0.91 -3.48 -6.68
N ARG A 74 2.12 -3.02 -6.38
CA ARG A 74 2.66 -1.84 -7.04
C ARG A 74 3.02 -2.12 -8.50
N ARG A 75 2.90 -1.11 -9.34
CA ARG A 75 3.38 -1.11 -10.72
C ARG A 75 4.06 0.24 -11.02
N PRO A 76 5.30 0.26 -11.57
CA PRO A 76 5.96 1.52 -11.90
C PRO A 76 5.10 2.39 -12.80
N TRP A 77 5.06 3.69 -12.48
CA TRP A 77 4.34 4.70 -13.25
C TRP A 77 5.34 5.72 -13.79
N VAL A 78 5.53 5.75 -15.10
CA VAL A 78 6.53 6.59 -15.77
C VAL A 78 5.89 7.28 -16.96
N GLN A 79 6.09 8.59 -17.08
CA GLN A 79 5.57 9.39 -18.20
C GLN A 79 4.05 9.20 -18.46
N GLY A 80 3.26 9.10 -17.38
CA GLY A 80 1.80 9.03 -17.50
C GLY A 80 1.23 7.66 -17.87
N ARG A 81 2.01 6.57 -17.69
CA ARG A 81 1.54 5.20 -17.91
C ARG A 81 2.20 4.21 -16.95
N PHE A 82 1.53 3.07 -16.76
CA PHE A 82 2.12 1.91 -16.11
C PHE A 82 3.17 1.28 -17.03
N ILE A 83 4.29 0.86 -16.46
CA ILE A 83 5.36 0.15 -17.17
C ILE A 83 5.44 -1.27 -16.62
N GLU A 84 5.28 -2.25 -17.50
CA GLU A 84 5.46 -3.65 -17.15
C GLU A 84 6.97 -3.96 -17.00
N ASP A 85 7.38 -4.08 -15.75
CA ASP A 85 8.74 -4.46 -15.33
C ASP A 85 8.85 -5.96 -15.03
N ALA A 86 7.73 -6.60 -14.71
CA ALA A 86 7.60 -8.04 -14.50
C ALA A 86 6.18 -8.52 -14.80
N PRO A 87 5.99 -9.80 -15.22
CA PRO A 87 4.66 -10.39 -15.31
C PRO A 87 3.93 -10.30 -13.96
N HIS A 88 2.62 -10.07 -14.02
CA HIS A 88 1.76 -10.08 -12.84
C HIS A 88 0.48 -10.83 -13.16
N ALA A 89 0.02 -11.61 -12.19
CA ALA A 89 -1.19 -12.40 -12.32
C ALA A 89 -2.05 -12.23 -11.07
N ASN A 90 -3.35 -12.19 -11.30
CA ASN A 90 -4.36 -11.96 -10.28
C ASN A 90 -5.12 -13.24 -9.96
N LEU A 91 -5.83 -13.21 -8.82
CA LEU A 91 -6.97 -14.10 -8.63
C LEU A 91 -8.02 -13.83 -9.73
N PRO A 92 -8.70 -14.87 -10.27
CA PRO A 92 -9.71 -14.70 -11.31
C PRO A 92 -10.79 -13.68 -10.92
N GLY A 93 -11.10 -12.76 -11.85
CA GLY A 93 -12.13 -11.73 -11.63
C GLY A 93 -11.68 -10.50 -10.83
N SER A 94 -10.39 -10.37 -10.51
CA SER A 94 -9.88 -9.21 -9.77
C SER A 94 -9.74 -7.96 -10.61
N LEU A 95 -9.99 -6.82 -9.97
CA LEU A 95 -9.60 -5.49 -10.44
C LEU A 95 -8.25 -5.12 -9.82
N TRP A 96 -7.28 -4.77 -10.65
CA TRP A 96 -5.97 -4.33 -10.15
C TRP A 96 -5.90 -2.81 -10.05
N LEU A 97 -5.93 -2.30 -8.81
CA LEU A 97 -5.72 -0.89 -8.48
C LEU A 97 -4.27 -0.65 -8.03
N ALA A 98 -3.34 -0.71 -8.99
CA ALA A 98 -1.91 -0.57 -8.70
C ALA A 98 -1.58 0.75 -7.99
N ASN A 99 -0.64 0.69 -7.05
CA ASN A 99 -0.15 1.82 -6.23
C ASN A 99 -1.20 2.42 -5.27
N ALA A 100 -2.45 1.96 -5.29
CA ALA A 100 -3.50 2.48 -4.41
C ALA A 100 -3.32 2.10 -2.92
N GLY A 101 -2.35 1.21 -2.63
CA GLY A 101 -1.99 0.81 -1.28
C GLY A 101 -0.87 1.62 -0.62
N ASP A 102 -0.29 2.60 -1.30
CA ASP A 102 0.75 3.46 -0.71
C ASP A 102 0.22 4.18 0.55
N GLY A 103 1.07 4.37 1.55
CA GLY A 103 0.72 5.09 2.78
C GLY A 103 0.51 6.57 2.49
N ASN A 104 1.60 7.24 2.10
CA ASN A 104 1.61 8.59 1.56
C ASN A 104 0.98 8.61 0.16
N LEU A 105 -0.34 8.49 0.10
CA LEU A 105 -1.06 8.31 -1.16
C LEU A 105 -1.18 9.63 -1.92
N ALA A 106 -0.57 9.70 -3.10
CA ALA A 106 -0.68 10.87 -3.95
C ALA A 106 -2.16 11.12 -4.40
N PRO A 107 -2.58 12.38 -4.62
CA PRO A 107 -3.97 12.70 -4.92
C PRO A 107 -4.56 11.94 -6.11
N GLN A 108 -3.78 11.69 -7.16
CA GLN A 108 -4.24 10.92 -8.31
C GLN A 108 -4.59 9.48 -7.95
N TRP A 109 -3.85 8.85 -7.04
CA TRP A 109 -4.11 7.48 -6.60
C TRP A 109 -5.30 7.41 -5.65
N HIS A 110 -5.51 8.45 -4.84
CA HIS A 110 -6.72 8.56 -4.03
C HIS A 110 -7.98 8.67 -4.90
N ARG A 111 -7.94 9.50 -5.97
CA ARG A 111 -9.04 9.60 -6.93
C ARG A 111 -9.28 8.31 -7.67
N TYR A 112 -8.23 7.70 -8.19
CA TYR A 112 -8.24 6.39 -8.84
C TYR A 112 -8.91 5.32 -7.98
N PHE A 113 -8.49 5.20 -6.72
CA PHE A 113 -9.07 4.25 -5.76
C PHE A 113 -10.56 4.51 -5.52
N THR A 114 -10.91 5.78 -5.28
CA THR A 114 -12.29 6.20 -5.00
C THR A 114 -13.21 5.94 -6.19
N TYR A 115 -12.79 6.35 -7.39
CA TYR A 115 -13.53 6.16 -8.63
C TYR A 115 -13.86 4.68 -8.87
N TYR A 116 -12.86 3.81 -8.79
CA TYR A 116 -13.07 2.39 -9.08
C TYR A 116 -13.90 1.69 -8.00
N LEU A 117 -13.71 1.99 -6.72
CA LEU A 117 -14.59 1.43 -5.68
C LEU A 117 -16.03 1.91 -5.85
N HIS A 118 -16.25 3.19 -6.14
CA HIS A 118 -17.58 3.72 -6.41
C HIS A 118 -18.20 3.06 -7.64
N GLN A 119 -17.45 2.87 -8.73
CA GLN A 119 -17.91 2.18 -9.94
C GLN A 119 -18.32 0.73 -9.65
N GLN A 120 -17.49 -0.01 -8.93
CA GLN A 120 -17.73 -1.42 -8.59
C GLN A 120 -18.92 -1.61 -7.64
N SER A 121 -19.12 -0.65 -6.73
CA SER A 121 -20.22 -0.65 -5.75
C SER A 121 -21.50 0.03 -6.24
N ARG A 122 -21.43 0.81 -7.32
CA ARG A 122 -22.50 1.73 -7.75
C ARG A 122 -22.99 2.64 -6.61
N GLY A 123 -22.07 3.03 -5.74
CA GLY A 123 -22.35 3.84 -4.54
C GLY A 123 -22.86 3.05 -3.32
N ASP A 124 -23.02 1.73 -3.40
CA ASP A 124 -23.44 0.91 -2.26
C ASP A 124 -22.27 0.66 -1.28
N MET A 125 -22.33 1.28 -0.11
CA MET A 125 -21.34 1.09 0.98
C MET A 125 -21.35 -0.33 1.56
N ARG A 126 -22.33 -1.16 1.22
CA ARG A 126 -22.39 -2.57 1.57
C ARG A 126 -21.82 -3.48 0.50
N GLN A 127 -21.32 -2.99 -0.64
CA GLN A 127 -20.64 -3.84 -1.62
C GLN A 127 -19.48 -4.61 -0.96
N PRO A 128 -19.44 -5.96 -1.02
CA PRO A 128 -18.33 -6.73 -0.50
C PRO A 128 -17.04 -6.52 -1.32
N PHE A 129 -15.96 -6.14 -0.64
CA PHE A 129 -14.62 -5.98 -1.22
C PHE A 129 -13.60 -6.83 -0.46
N VAL A 130 -12.75 -7.55 -1.20
CA VAL A 130 -11.58 -8.23 -0.67
C VAL A 130 -10.35 -7.52 -1.20
N PHE A 131 -9.50 -6.99 -0.32
CA PHE A 131 -8.22 -6.42 -0.70
C PHE A 131 -7.11 -7.46 -0.54
N TYR A 132 -6.18 -7.51 -1.48
CA TYR A 132 -5.03 -8.40 -1.42
C TYR A 132 -3.81 -7.83 -2.16
N CYS A 133 -2.67 -8.48 -1.93
CA CYS A 133 -1.38 -8.18 -2.53
C CYS A 133 -0.59 -9.51 -2.51
N ARG A 134 0.61 -9.53 -1.92
CA ARG A 134 1.40 -10.71 -1.58
C ARG A 134 1.39 -10.94 -0.06
N SER A 135 1.98 -12.04 0.40
CA SER A 135 2.23 -12.25 1.83
C SER A 135 3.08 -11.13 2.40
N ASP A 136 2.81 -10.79 3.67
CA ASP A 136 3.49 -9.71 4.40
C ASP A 136 3.48 -8.37 3.65
N CYS A 137 2.39 -8.05 2.97
CA CYS A 137 2.24 -6.81 2.21
C CYS A 137 1.35 -5.79 2.92
N TRP A 138 1.95 -4.68 3.35
CA TRP A 138 1.24 -3.56 3.96
C TRP A 138 0.39 -2.74 2.98
N LEU A 139 0.61 -2.86 1.66
CA LEU A 139 -0.18 -2.14 0.66
C LEU A 139 -1.66 -2.56 0.71
N SER A 140 -1.95 -3.85 0.84
CA SER A 140 -3.33 -4.35 0.95
C SER A 140 -3.96 -4.02 2.30
N TRP A 141 -3.17 -3.98 3.37
CA TRP A 141 -3.62 -3.49 4.67
C TRP A 141 -4.03 -2.01 4.60
N ASN A 142 -3.19 -1.14 4.00
CA ASN A 142 -3.49 0.27 3.81
C ASN A 142 -4.75 0.48 2.96
N ALA A 143 -4.89 -0.27 1.86
CA ALA A 143 -6.05 -0.17 0.97
C ALA A 143 -7.35 -0.57 1.68
N ALA A 144 -7.34 -1.69 2.42
CA ALA A 144 -8.51 -2.13 3.19
C ALA A 144 -8.91 -1.12 4.27
N ARG A 145 -7.92 -0.59 5.00
CA ARG A 145 -8.12 0.47 5.99
C ARG A 145 -8.71 1.74 5.36
N ARG A 146 -8.24 2.11 4.17
CA ARG A 146 -8.72 3.28 3.44
C ARG A 146 -10.17 3.11 2.99
N ALA A 147 -10.53 1.93 2.47
CA ALA A 147 -11.93 1.63 2.15
C ALA A 147 -12.83 1.68 3.39
N HIS A 148 -12.34 1.25 4.55
CA HIS A 148 -13.07 1.36 5.81
C HIS A 148 -13.30 2.83 6.20
N ALA A 149 -12.26 3.67 6.10
CA ALA A 149 -12.34 5.10 6.34
C ALA A 149 -13.31 5.83 5.39
N MET A 150 -13.48 5.32 4.15
CA MET A 150 -14.47 5.83 3.19
C MET A 150 -15.92 5.41 3.50
N GLY A 151 -16.13 4.54 4.49
CA GLY A 151 -17.47 4.13 4.95
C GLY A 151 -17.95 2.77 4.44
N TYR A 152 -17.16 2.06 3.62
CA TYR A 152 -17.50 0.69 3.23
C TYR A 152 -17.55 -0.25 4.44
N ARG A 153 -18.52 -1.17 4.45
CA ARG A 153 -18.85 -1.98 5.63
C ARG A 153 -18.61 -3.48 5.46
N GLN A 154 -18.61 -4.00 4.23
CA GLN A 154 -18.34 -5.42 3.96
C GLN A 154 -16.92 -5.56 3.40
N LEU A 155 -15.94 -5.46 4.30
CA LEU A 155 -14.53 -5.41 3.94
C LEU A 155 -13.81 -6.65 4.42
N TYR A 156 -13.04 -7.23 3.51
CA TYR A 156 -12.20 -8.38 3.77
C TYR A 156 -10.77 -8.09 3.34
N TRP A 157 -9.82 -8.69 4.05
CA TRP A 157 -8.41 -8.62 3.71
C TRP A 157 -7.85 -10.03 3.62
N TYR A 158 -7.51 -10.43 2.39
CA TYR A 158 -6.84 -11.69 2.12
C TYR A 158 -5.33 -11.47 2.28
N ARG A 159 -4.90 -11.61 3.55
CA ARG A 159 -3.60 -11.15 4.05
C ARG A 159 -2.39 -11.80 3.38
N ASP A 160 -2.48 -13.10 3.12
CA ASP A 160 -1.40 -13.87 2.50
C ASP A 160 -1.45 -13.81 0.97
N GLY A 161 -2.50 -13.19 0.42
CA GLY A 161 -2.58 -12.74 -0.96
C GLY A 161 -2.32 -13.81 -2.01
N VAL A 162 -1.77 -13.37 -3.14
CA VAL A 162 -1.51 -14.22 -4.31
C VAL A 162 -0.57 -15.39 -3.98
N ASP A 163 0.35 -15.22 -3.04
CA ASP A 163 1.33 -16.25 -2.66
C ASP A 163 0.62 -17.47 -2.05
N ALA A 164 -0.32 -17.27 -1.11
CA ALA A 164 -1.11 -18.36 -0.54
C ALA A 164 -2.14 -18.96 -1.52
N TRP A 165 -2.60 -18.17 -2.49
CA TRP A 165 -3.51 -18.67 -3.53
C TRP A 165 -2.79 -19.61 -4.48
N GLU A 166 -1.59 -19.24 -4.91
CA GLU A 166 -0.72 -20.06 -5.75
C GLU A 166 -0.26 -21.33 -5.01
N GLN A 167 0.13 -21.22 -3.74
CA GLN A 167 0.51 -22.38 -2.91
C GLN A 167 -0.64 -23.39 -2.74
N ALA A 168 -1.90 -22.93 -2.77
CA ALA A 168 -3.07 -23.80 -2.77
C ALA A 168 -3.35 -24.47 -4.13
N GLY A 169 -2.54 -24.21 -5.16
CA GLY A 169 -2.70 -24.76 -6.51
C GLY A 169 -3.89 -24.17 -7.28
N LEU A 170 -4.36 -22.98 -6.88
CA LEU A 170 -5.52 -22.33 -7.47
C LEU A 170 -5.12 -21.50 -8.70
N PRO A 171 -6.01 -21.34 -9.70
CA PRO A 171 -5.68 -20.69 -10.95
C PRO A 171 -5.41 -19.20 -10.76
N LEU A 172 -4.43 -18.68 -11.49
CA LEU A 172 -4.15 -17.26 -11.64
C LEU A 172 -4.37 -16.82 -13.10
N VAL A 173 -4.72 -15.56 -13.29
CA VAL A 173 -4.94 -14.96 -14.61
C VAL A 173 -3.96 -13.81 -14.84
N PRO A 174 -3.26 -13.74 -15.99
CA PRO A 174 -2.45 -12.57 -16.34
C PRO A 174 -3.29 -11.29 -16.23
N ALA A 175 -2.71 -10.23 -15.66
CA ALA A 175 -3.44 -9.02 -15.36
C ALA A 175 -2.64 -7.76 -15.71
N GLN A 176 -3.39 -6.71 -16.06
CA GLN A 176 -2.88 -5.35 -16.23
C GLN A 176 -3.61 -4.43 -15.24
N PRO A 177 -2.95 -3.36 -14.76
CA PRO A 177 -3.61 -2.40 -13.88
C PRO A 177 -4.81 -1.77 -14.59
N ALA A 178 -5.85 -1.44 -13.81
CA ALA A 178 -6.94 -0.62 -14.32
C ALA A 178 -6.38 0.73 -14.78
N GLU A 179 -6.88 1.25 -15.89
CA GLU A 179 -6.38 2.51 -16.44
C GLU A 179 -6.54 3.65 -15.43
N LEU A 180 -5.52 4.51 -15.29
CA LEU A 180 -5.68 5.76 -14.56
C LEU A 180 -6.29 6.81 -15.50
N PRO A 181 -7.52 7.29 -15.28
CA PRO A 181 -8.12 8.31 -16.12
C PRO A 181 -7.25 9.56 -16.18
N ALA A 182 -6.97 10.08 -17.39
CA ALA A 182 -6.10 11.25 -17.59
C ALA A 182 -6.57 12.47 -16.81
N ALA A 183 -7.89 12.62 -16.61
CA ALA A 183 -8.47 13.68 -15.78
C ALA A 183 -7.91 13.68 -14.36
N PHE A 184 -7.61 12.52 -13.77
CA PHE A 184 -7.10 12.43 -12.39
C PHE A 184 -5.64 12.86 -12.24
N LEU A 185 -4.93 13.16 -13.32
CA LEU A 185 -3.59 13.75 -13.27
C LEU A 185 -3.63 15.26 -13.00
N THR A 186 -4.78 15.92 -13.20
CA THR A 186 -4.95 17.34 -12.92
C THR A 186 -5.29 17.56 -11.44
N PRO A 187 -4.70 18.56 -10.75
CA PRO A 187 -4.91 18.78 -9.32
C PRO A 187 -6.38 18.98 -8.92
N THR A 188 -7.18 19.62 -9.77
CA THR A 188 -8.58 20.01 -9.51
C THR A 188 -9.61 18.95 -9.87
N ALA A 189 -9.21 17.77 -10.35
CA ALA A 189 -10.16 16.73 -10.72
C ALA A 189 -10.91 16.20 -9.49
N THR A 190 -12.21 15.96 -9.67
CA THR A 190 -13.06 15.23 -8.71
C THR A 190 -13.09 13.76 -9.14
N PRO A 191 -13.00 12.81 -8.20
CA PRO A 191 -13.14 11.37 -8.50
C PRO A 191 -14.54 10.99 -8.98
#